data_AF-A0A938CR38-F1
#
_entry.id   AF-A0A938CR38-F1
#
_cell.length_a   1.000
_cell.length_b   1.000
_cell.length_c   1.000
_cell.angle_alpha   90.00
_cell.angle_beta   90.00
_cell.angle_gamma   90.00
#
_symmetry.space_group_name_H-M   'P 1'
#
loop_
_entity.id
_entity.type
_entity.pdbx_description
1 polymer ?
#
loop_
_entity_poly.entity_id
_entity_poly.type
_entity_poly.pdbx_seq_one_letter_code
_entity_poly.pdbx_strand_id
1 'polypeptide(L)' 'MAGRAPGDEAIRPLWVVERDAIERAIDICGGNIPRAAAHLGISASTIYRKRLTWEAQQPGAAAAGSA' A
#
# COMPACT_ATOMS: atom_id res chain seq x y z
N MET A 1 8.40 -8.10 -31.32
CA MET A 1 8.18 -7.20 -30.17
C MET A 1 6.70 -6.86 -30.12
N ALA A 2 5.90 -7.59 -29.35
CA ALA A 2 4.48 -7.28 -29.22
C ALA A 2 4.35 -5.94 -28.45
N GLY A 3 3.84 -4.91 -29.12
CA GLY A 3 3.60 -3.61 -28.52
C GLY A 3 2.60 -3.74 -27.37
N ARG A 4 2.94 -3.12 -26.24
CA ARG A 4 2.07 -2.92 -25.07
C ARG A 4 0.69 -2.45 -25.56
N ALA A 5 -0.39 -3.14 -25.18
CA ALA A 5 -1.73 -2.71 -25.57
C ALA A 5 -2.05 -1.37 -24.90
N PRO A 6 -2.75 -0.44 -25.58
CA PRO A 6 -3.22 0.79 -24.95
C PRO A 6 -4.19 0.40 -23.81
N GLY A 7 -3.68 0.45 -22.57
CA GLY A 7 -4.38 -0.02 -21.38
C GLY A 7 -3.49 -0.75 -20.39
N ASP A 8 -2.42 -1.42 -20.85
CA ASP A 8 -1.54 -2.15 -19.93
C ASP A 8 -0.79 -1.19 -18.99
N GLU A 9 -0.50 0.06 -19.40
CA GLU A 9 0.09 1.08 -18.53
C GLU A 9 -0.84 1.52 -17.38
N ALA A 10 -2.16 1.33 -17.54
CA ALA A 10 -3.14 1.62 -16.50
C ALA A 10 -3.28 0.47 -15.48
N ILE A 11 -2.79 -0.73 -15.80
CA ILE A 11 -2.83 -1.88 -14.89
C ILE A 11 -1.75 -1.70 -13.83
N ARG A 12 -2.18 -1.35 -12.62
CA ARG A 12 -1.31 -1.23 -11.45
C ARG A 12 -1.13 -2.59 -10.79
N PRO A 13 0.06 -2.89 -10.24
CA PRO A 13 0.24 -4.08 -9.40
C PRO A 13 -0.77 -4.10 -8.24
N LEU A 14 -1.32 -5.27 -7.92
CA LEU A 14 -2.36 -5.41 -6.89
C LEU A 14 -1.92 -4.81 -5.55
N TRP A 15 -0.67 -4.98 -5.17
CA TRP A 15 -0.14 -4.44 -3.91
C TRP A 15 -0.21 -2.91 -3.82
N VAL A 16 -0.12 -2.19 -4.95
CA VAL A 16 -0.27 -0.73 -5.00
C VAL A 16 -1.71 -0.35 -4.73
N VAL A 17 -2.65 -1.05 -5.37
CA VAL A 17 -4.10 -0.82 -5.19
C VAL A 17 -4.52 -1.14 -3.75
N GLU A 18 -4.03 -2.26 -3.20
CA GLU A 18 -4.27 -2.65 -1.82
C GLU A 18 -3.68 -1.63 -0.83
N ARG A 19 -2.45 -1.13 -1.09
CA ARG A 19 -1.83 -0.10 -0.27
C ARG A 19 -2.66 1.17 -0.23
N ASP A 20 -3.06 1.67 -1.40
CA ASP A 20 -3.84 2.90 -1.49
C ASP A 20 -5.20 2.75 -0.78
N ALA A 21 -5.84 1.58 -0.89
CA ALA A 21 -7.09 1.28 -0.20
C ALA A 21 -6.91 1.20 1.33
N ILE A 22 -5.83 0.57 1.80
CA ILE A 22 -5.52 0.43 3.23
C ILE A 22 -5.20 1.79 3.86
N GLU A 23 -4.29 2.57 3.28
CA GLU A 23 -3.89 3.87 3.84
C GLU A 23 -5.08 4.84 3.82
N ARG A 24 -5.90 4.86 2.76
CA ARG A 24 -7.12 5.67 2.72
C ARG A 24 -8.12 5.28 3.81
N ALA A 25 -8.30 3.98 4.06
CA ALA A 25 -9.20 3.53 5.13
C ALA A 25 -8.67 3.92 6.52
N ILE A 26 -7.36 3.86 6.74
CA ILE A 26 -6.71 4.31 7.99
C ILE A 26 -6.93 5.80 8.19
N ASP A 27 -6.74 6.63 7.16
CA ASP A 27 -6.96 8.08 7.22
C ASP A 27 -8.42 8.43 7.55
N ILE A 28 -9.37 7.82 6.86
CA ILE A 28 -10.82 7.99 7.15
C ILE A 28 -11.16 7.57 8.58
N CYS A 29 -10.47 6.55 9.10
CA CYS A 29 -10.63 6.08 10.47
C CYS A 29 -9.80 6.86 11.50
N GLY A 30 -9.11 7.93 11.10
CA GLY A 30 -8.28 8.75 12.00
C GLY A 30 -7.12 7.99 12.63
N GLY A 31 -6.47 7.10 11.86
CA GLY A 31 -5.36 6.27 12.34
C GLY A 31 -5.80 4.99 13.08
N ASN A 32 -7.10 4.74 13.25
CA ASN A 32 -7.59 3.54 13.92
C ASN A 32 -7.53 2.30 13.00
N ILE A 33 -6.43 1.54 13.10
CA ILE A 33 -6.16 0.36 12.27
C ILE A 33 -7.21 -0.76 12.46
N PRO A 34 -7.62 -1.16 13.67
CA PRO A 34 -8.68 -2.16 13.84
C PRO A 34 -9.99 -1.77 13.15
N ARG A 35 -10.39 -0.49 13.22
CA ARG A 35 -11.59 0.01 12.56
C ARG A 35 -11.44 0.00 11.03
N ALA A 36 -10.30 0.43 10.50
CA ALA A 36 -10.01 0.37 9.07
C ALA A 36 -10.06 -1.07 8.55
N ALA A 37 -9.48 -2.02 9.30
CA ALA A 37 -9.49 -3.44 8.96
C ALA A 37 -10.92 -4.00 8.87
N ALA A 38 -11.79 -3.64 9.82
CA ALA A 38 -13.20 -4.01 9.81
C ALA A 38 -13.93 -3.48 8.56
N HIS A 39 -13.69 -2.23 8.16
CA HIS A 39 -14.27 -1.66 6.93
C HIS A 39 -13.76 -2.36 5.65
N LEU A 40 -12.51 -2.82 5.64
CA LEU A 40 -11.90 -3.50 4.51
C LEU A 40 -12.16 -5.01 4.47
N GLY A 41 -12.83 -5.58 5.49
CA GLY A 41 -13.11 -7.00 5.57
C GLY A 41 -11.86 -7.88 5.76
N ILE A 42 -10.81 -7.33 6.37
CA ILE A 42 -9.55 -8.05 6.65
C ILE A 42 -9.17 -7.95 8.14
N SER A 43 -8.19 -8.75 8.57
CA SER A 43 -7.65 -8.63 9.93
C SER A 43 -6.69 -7.44 10.07
N ALA A 44 -6.61 -6.83 11.25
CA ALA A 44 -5.59 -5.80 11.55
C ALA A 44 -4.16 -6.34 11.33
N SER A 45 -3.91 -7.61 11.67
CA SER A 45 -2.64 -8.29 11.41
C SER A 45 -2.28 -8.37 9.92
N THR A 46 -3.27 -8.41 9.03
CA THR A 46 -3.04 -8.33 7.58
C THR A 46 -2.51 -6.95 7.18
N ILE A 47 -3.07 -5.87 7.74
CA ILE A 47 -2.60 -4.50 7.49
C ILE A 47 -1.15 -4.34 7.96
N TYR A 48 -0.84 -4.75 9.20
CA TYR A 48 0.52 -4.63 9.73
C TYR A 48 1.55 -5.40 8.89
N ARG A 49 1.24 -6.64 8.49
CA ARG A 49 2.13 -7.45 7.64
C ARG A 49 2.35 -6.84 6.25
N LYS A 50 1.30 -6.27 5.65
CA LYS A 50 1.41 -5.58 4.35
C LYS A 50 2.30 -4.34 4.47
N ARG A 51 2.12 -3.49 5.50
CA ARG A 51 2.97 -2.31 5.73
C ARG A 51 4.45 -2.67 5.89
N LEU A 52 4.76 -3.67 6.70
CA LEU A 52 6.14 -4.17 6.85
C LEU A 52 6.74 -4.64 5.51
N THR A 53 5.93 -5.30 4.68
CA THR A 53 6.37 -5.76 3.35
C THR A 53 6.68 -4.58 2.43
N TRP A 54 5.87 -3.52 2.45
CA TRP A 54 6.09 -2.32 1.64
C TRP A 54 7.33 -1.53 2.09
N GLU A 55 7.59 -1.45 3.39
CA GLU A 55 8.81 -0.83 3.95
C GLU A 55 10.06 -1.57 3.48
N ALA A 56 10.05 -2.91 3.52
CA ALA A 56 11.15 -3.74 3.03
C ALA A 56 11.39 -3.60 1.51
N GLN A 57 10.35 -3.24 0.74
CA GLN A 57 10.44 -3.00 -0.70
C GLN A 57 10.97 -1.62 -1.08
N GLN A 58 11.20 -0.72 -0.11
CA GLN A 58 11.83 0.58 -0.33
C GLN A 58 13.29 0.57 0.11
N PRO A 59 14.24 0.04 -0.68
CA PRO A 59 15.65 0.19 -0.38
C PRO A 59 16.04 1.65 -0.63
N GLY A 60 16.13 2.48 0.42
CA GLY A 60 16.77 3.81 0.31
C GLY A 60 16.18 5.00 1.07
N ALA A 61 15.16 4.86 1.92
CA ALA A 61 14.65 6.00 2.70
C ALA A 61 15.47 6.35 3.95
N ALA A 62 16.74 5.90 4.03
CA ALA A 62 17.65 6.17 5.16
C ALA A 62 18.81 7.14 4.82
N ALA A 63 18.78 7.83 3.67
CA ALA A 63 19.87 8.71 3.24
C ALA A 63 19.42 10.12 2.75
N ALA A 64 18.32 10.66 3.29
CA ALA A 64 17.94 12.06 3.07
C ALA A 64 17.82 12.78 4.41
N GLY A 65 18.97 12.99 5.04
CA GLY A 65 19.09 13.61 6.35
C GLY A 65 20.52 14.01 6.69
N SER A 66 21.19 14.72 5.78
CA SER A 66 22.40 15.51 6.08
C SER A 66 22.77 16.39 4.89
N ALA A 67 22.35 17.66 4.91
CA ALA A 67 23.08 18.83 4.43
C ALA A 67 22.24 20.08 4.73
#